data_AF-A0A1G2ZR73-F1
#
_entry.id   AF-A0A1G2ZR73-F1
#
_cell.length_a   1.000
_cell.length_b   1.000
_cell.length_c   1.000
_cell.angle_alpha   90.00
_cell.angle_beta   90.00
_cell.angle_gamma   90.00
#
_symmetry.space_group_name_H-M   'P 1'
#
loop_
_entity.id
_entity.type
_entity.pdbx_description
1 polymer ?
#
loop_
_entity_poly.entity_id
_entity_poly.type
_entity_poly.pdbx_seq_one_letter_code
_entity_poly.pdbx_strand_id
1 'polypeptide(L)'
;MRKMSAFLFAVLVLAILSCTANANFLGTVQMWNTGVGANEPMTVWGGGRDGVDVYAGAYMFKKTGGSGEGKLWSNGAMSGFCVELGEPAPEINSKYSVIPLDKGPFSGPMGATKADYISELWGRFYDSSWASGGYYSDKQNTKAAAFAAAIWEILYEDLPVSPLKWNVKIDGTTGTGGFYTNFGDSSLANSWLHTLDGAGPKADLRVLSHNGYQDYIVAVPEPTTVVLLGFGGVLSLLRRRRRTIK
;
A
#
# COMPACT_ATOMS: atom_id res chain seq x y z
N MET A 1 30.45 -24.87 36.41
CA MET A 1 30.28 -23.40 36.35
C MET A 1 30.14 -22.80 34.92
N ARG A 2 29.77 -23.56 33.87
CA ARG A 2 29.63 -23.02 32.49
C ARG A 2 28.18 -22.79 32.01
N LYS A 3 27.17 -23.20 32.79
CA LYS A 3 25.73 -23.16 32.41
C LYS A 3 25.01 -21.88 32.84
N MET A 4 25.54 -21.11 33.80
CA MET A 4 24.92 -19.87 34.28
C MET A 4 25.02 -18.70 33.28
N SER A 5 26.07 -18.65 32.46
CA SER A 5 26.32 -17.55 31.52
C SER A 5 25.34 -17.53 30.33
N ALA A 6 24.89 -18.69 29.85
CA ALA A 6 23.95 -18.77 28.72
C ALA A 6 22.52 -18.41 29.12
N PHE A 7 22.12 -18.69 30.37
CA PHE A 7 20.78 -18.41 30.88
C PHE A 7 20.59 -16.90 31.13
N LEU A 8 21.62 -16.23 31.67
CA LEU A 8 21.61 -14.77 31.86
C LEU A 8 21.58 -13.99 30.54
N PHE A 9 22.22 -14.49 29.48
CA PHE A 9 22.20 -13.84 28.16
C PHE A 9 20.83 -13.95 27.46
N ALA A 10 20.16 -15.11 27.58
CA ALA A 10 18.83 -15.32 27.01
C ALA A 10 17.75 -14.45 27.70
N VAL A 11 17.85 -14.30 29.02
CA VAL A 11 16.93 -13.44 29.80
C VAL A 11 17.17 -11.95 29.50
N LEU A 12 18.42 -11.52 29.27
CA LEU A 12 18.72 -10.14 28.88
C LEU A 12 18.18 -9.81 27.47
N VAL A 13 18.29 -10.74 26.51
CA VAL A 13 17.76 -10.57 25.15
C VAL A 13 16.22 -10.55 25.14
N LEU A 14 15.56 -11.38 25.96
CA LEU A 14 14.10 -11.37 26.12
C LEU A 14 13.60 -10.12 26.87
N ALA A 15 14.35 -9.61 27.84
CA ALA A 15 13.98 -8.39 28.57
C ALA A 15 14.08 -7.12 27.70
N ILE A 16 15.06 -7.05 26.78
CA ILE A 16 15.20 -5.93 25.83
C ILE A 16 14.14 -5.99 24.71
N LEU A 17 13.57 -7.17 24.43
CA LEU A 17 12.45 -7.35 23.49
C LEU A 17 11.08 -6.95 24.06
N SER A 18 11.01 -6.51 25.32
CA SER A 18 9.86 -5.78 25.87
C SER A 18 9.80 -4.35 25.30
N CYS A 19 10.03 -4.20 23.98
CA CYS A 19 9.76 -2.96 23.28
C CYS A 19 8.25 -2.76 23.35
N THR A 20 7.87 -1.80 24.17
CA THR A 20 6.59 -1.09 24.18
C THR A 20 5.83 -1.28 22.87
N ALA A 21 4.85 -2.19 22.87
CA ALA A 21 3.75 -2.10 21.92
C ALA A 21 2.99 -0.83 22.29
N ASN A 22 3.51 0.34 21.88
CA ASN A 22 2.71 1.55 21.85
C ASN A 22 1.58 1.21 20.88
N ALA A 23 0.36 1.09 21.41
CA ALA A 23 -0.84 1.22 20.61
C ALA A 23 -0.78 2.62 19.99
N ASN A 24 -0.14 2.74 18.82
CA ASN A 24 -0.05 4.00 18.13
C ASN A 24 -1.47 4.34 17.71
N PHE A 25 -2.05 5.37 18.33
CA PHE A 25 -3.23 6.01 17.78
C PHE A 25 -2.92 6.37 16.32
N LEU A 26 -3.85 6.11 15.38
CA LEU A 26 -3.61 6.28 13.94
C LEU A 26 -3.01 7.67 13.61
N GLY A 27 -3.57 8.72 14.21
CA GLY A 27 -3.01 10.07 14.14
C GLY A 27 -3.14 10.68 12.75
N THR A 28 -2.12 11.43 12.32
CA THR A 28 -2.19 12.26 11.10
C THR A 28 -0.87 12.34 10.35
N VAL A 29 -0.94 12.64 9.06
CA VAL A 29 0.19 13.03 8.21
C VAL A 29 -0.04 14.45 7.69
N GLN A 30 1.03 15.27 7.64
CA GLN A 30 1.01 16.54 6.89
C GLN A 30 1.79 16.35 5.59
N MET A 31 1.14 16.59 4.47
CA MET A 31 1.73 16.40 3.15
C MET A 31 1.11 17.31 2.09
N TRP A 32 1.82 17.48 0.98
CA TRP A 32 1.29 18.05 -0.26
C TRP A 32 1.71 17.20 -1.47
N ASN A 33 0.96 17.28 -2.56
CA ASN A 33 1.31 16.60 -3.81
C ASN A 33 2.51 17.29 -4.47
N THR A 34 3.49 16.49 -4.90
CA THR A 34 4.68 16.96 -5.62
C THR A 34 4.72 16.51 -7.08
N GLY A 35 3.61 15.96 -7.58
CA GLY A 35 3.45 15.42 -8.92
C GLY A 35 3.03 13.95 -8.92
N VAL A 36 3.27 13.32 -10.06
CA VAL A 36 2.94 11.92 -10.35
C VAL A 36 4.21 11.09 -10.50
N GLY A 37 4.12 9.83 -10.09
CA GLY A 37 5.10 8.78 -10.38
C GLY A 37 4.84 8.18 -11.76
N ALA A 38 5.15 6.89 -11.93
CA ALA A 38 4.76 6.16 -13.13
C ALA A 38 3.23 6.18 -13.27
N ASN A 39 2.73 6.56 -14.45
CA ASN A 39 1.31 6.75 -14.72
C ASN A 39 0.99 6.70 -16.22
N GLU A 40 -0.28 6.47 -16.53
CA GLU A 40 -0.83 6.67 -17.88
C GLU A 40 -2.19 7.39 -17.81
N PRO A 41 -2.53 8.19 -18.85
CA PRO A 41 -3.88 8.70 -18.99
C PRO A 41 -4.85 7.55 -19.31
N MET A 42 -6.00 7.54 -18.65
CA MET A 42 -7.12 6.66 -19.00
C MET A 42 -8.45 7.35 -18.71
N THR A 43 -9.49 6.98 -19.46
CA THR A 43 -10.87 7.39 -19.20
C THR A 43 -11.53 6.37 -18.30
N VAL A 44 -12.15 6.82 -17.21
CA VAL A 44 -12.81 5.97 -16.22
C VAL A 44 -14.27 6.35 -16.01
N TRP A 45 -15.03 5.34 -15.64
CA TRP A 45 -16.40 5.39 -15.15
C TRP A 45 -16.37 4.74 -13.78
N GLY A 46 -16.89 5.44 -12.77
CA GLY A 46 -16.94 4.91 -11.41
C GLY A 46 -16.93 5.98 -10.34
N GLY A 47 -17.37 5.61 -9.14
CA GLY A 47 -17.59 6.58 -8.06
C GLY A 47 -18.57 7.69 -8.42
N GLY A 48 -19.56 7.38 -9.28
CA GLY A 48 -20.53 8.35 -9.79
C GLY A 48 -20.01 9.27 -10.91
N ARG A 49 -18.81 9.02 -11.44
CA ARG A 49 -18.27 9.71 -12.61
C ARG A 49 -18.56 8.91 -13.89
N ASP A 50 -18.78 9.64 -14.98
CA ASP A 50 -19.07 9.09 -16.32
C ASP A 50 -18.05 9.65 -17.31
N GLY A 51 -17.15 8.79 -17.80
CA GLY A 51 -16.21 9.11 -18.88
C GLY A 51 -15.20 10.21 -18.55
N VAL A 52 -14.59 10.18 -17.37
CA VAL A 52 -13.60 11.19 -16.95
C VAL A 52 -12.18 10.74 -17.23
N ASP A 53 -11.37 11.62 -17.81
CA ASP A 53 -9.95 11.38 -18.03
C ASP A 53 -9.15 11.62 -16.74
N VAL A 54 -8.38 10.62 -16.34
CA VAL A 54 -7.54 10.65 -15.14
C VAL A 54 -6.13 10.17 -15.46
N TYR A 55 -5.16 10.63 -14.67
CA TYR A 55 -3.84 10.02 -14.64
C TYR A 55 -3.85 8.87 -13.62
N ALA A 56 -3.84 7.65 -14.14
CA ALA A 56 -3.83 6.44 -13.34
C ALA A 56 -2.39 6.00 -13.08
N GLY A 57 -2.02 5.91 -11.81
CA GLY A 57 -0.66 5.56 -11.42
C GLY A 57 -0.32 6.00 -10.01
N ALA A 58 0.97 6.01 -9.71
CA ALA A 58 1.47 6.42 -8.41
C ALA A 58 1.42 7.95 -8.27
N TYR A 59 1.04 8.43 -7.09
CA TYR A 59 1.10 9.83 -6.70
C TYR A 59 2.31 10.06 -5.80
N MET A 60 2.99 11.20 -5.99
CA MET A 60 4.16 11.59 -5.20
C MET A 60 3.80 12.70 -4.23
N PHE A 61 4.24 12.57 -2.98
CA PHE A 61 3.99 13.53 -1.92
C PHE A 61 5.28 13.94 -1.21
N LYS A 62 5.27 15.14 -0.63
CA LYS A 62 6.25 15.54 0.37
C LYS A 62 5.61 15.60 1.74
N LYS A 63 6.01 14.67 2.62
CA LYS A 63 5.62 14.66 4.03
C LYS A 63 6.46 15.63 4.84
N THR A 64 5.81 16.50 5.59
CA THR A 64 6.45 17.51 6.44
C THR A 64 6.30 17.24 7.94
N GLY A 65 5.30 16.45 8.33
CA GLY A 65 5.07 16.11 9.73
C GLY A 65 4.04 15.00 9.92
N GLY A 66 3.86 14.59 11.17
CA GLY A 66 2.85 13.59 11.52
C GLY A 66 2.72 13.35 13.02
N SER A 67 1.60 12.75 13.41
CA SER A 67 1.30 12.31 14.77
C SER A 67 0.83 10.85 14.74
N GLY A 68 0.91 10.14 15.86
CA GLY A 68 0.48 8.74 15.91
C GLY A 68 1.25 7.83 14.95
N GLU A 69 0.54 6.92 14.27
CA GLU A 69 1.09 6.11 13.17
C GLU A 69 1.57 6.94 11.99
N GLY A 70 1.12 8.18 11.83
CA GLY A 70 1.70 9.12 10.86
C GLY A 70 3.20 9.39 11.08
N LYS A 71 3.80 8.95 12.19
CA LYS A 71 5.25 8.96 12.43
C LYS A 71 6.00 7.76 11.85
N LEU A 72 5.30 6.71 11.38
CA LEU A 72 5.91 5.53 10.76
C LEU A 72 6.57 5.87 9.43
N TRP A 73 6.01 6.83 8.68
CA TRP A 73 6.65 7.41 7.51
C TRP A 73 7.62 8.53 7.91
N SER A 74 8.87 8.43 7.47
CA SER A 74 9.84 9.51 7.57
C SER A 74 9.34 10.77 6.85
N ASN A 75 9.74 11.94 7.35
CA ASN A 75 9.54 13.18 6.58
C ASN A 75 10.40 13.13 5.30
N GLY A 76 9.87 13.68 4.21
CA GLY A 76 10.49 13.57 2.88
C GLY A 76 9.52 13.04 1.83
N ALA A 77 10.07 12.42 0.78
CA ALA A 77 9.28 11.84 -0.28
C ALA A 77 8.46 10.64 0.22
N MET A 78 7.20 10.58 -0.21
CA MET A 78 6.29 9.47 -0.02
C MET A 78 5.52 9.25 -1.32
N SER A 79 4.98 8.06 -1.51
CA SER A 79 4.05 7.77 -2.60
C SER A 79 2.84 7.00 -2.12
N GLY A 80 1.80 7.03 -2.93
CA GLY A 80 0.56 6.29 -2.71
C GLY A 80 -0.27 6.20 -3.98
N PHE A 81 -1.39 5.51 -3.88
CA PHE A 81 -2.37 5.39 -4.96
C PHE A 81 -3.69 6.03 -4.54
N CYS A 82 -4.29 6.78 -5.46
CA CYS A 82 -5.60 7.36 -5.29
C CYS A 82 -6.66 6.26 -5.08
N VAL A 83 -7.57 6.48 -4.13
CA VAL A 83 -8.81 5.70 -3.99
C VAL A 83 -10.07 6.49 -4.30
N GLU A 84 -9.96 7.80 -4.56
CA GLU A 84 -11.13 8.65 -4.79
C GLU A 84 -11.07 9.34 -6.14
N LEU A 85 -11.79 8.81 -7.14
CA LEU A 85 -11.81 9.35 -8.50
C LEU A 85 -12.47 10.74 -8.59
N GLY A 86 -13.23 11.13 -7.56
CA GLY A 86 -14.05 12.34 -7.57
C GLY A 86 -13.38 13.59 -7.04
N GLU A 87 -12.26 13.48 -6.34
CA GLU A 87 -11.66 14.58 -5.59
C GLU A 87 -10.30 15.00 -6.17
N PRO A 88 -9.90 16.27 -6.05
CA PRO A 88 -8.61 16.75 -6.54
C PRO A 88 -7.47 16.33 -5.61
N ALA A 89 -6.25 16.25 -6.16
CA ALA A 89 -5.04 16.08 -5.37
C ALA A 89 -4.75 17.32 -4.49
N PRO A 90 -4.06 17.18 -3.34
CA PRO A 90 -3.78 18.30 -2.45
C PRO A 90 -2.73 19.25 -3.04
N GLU A 91 -3.12 20.49 -3.28
CA GLU A 91 -2.24 21.55 -3.82
C GLU A 91 -1.40 22.26 -2.76
N ILE A 92 -1.80 22.15 -1.49
CA ILE A 92 -1.15 22.78 -0.34
C ILE A 92 -0.77 21.75 0.72
N ASN A 93 0.01 22.16 1.71
CA ASN A 93 0.35 21.32 2.86
C ASN A 93 -0.90 21.02 3.70
N SER A 94 -1.52 19.88 3.45
CA SER A 94 -2.77 19.47 4.07
C SER A 94 -2.54 18.43 5.15
N LYS A 95 -3.36 18.49 6.20
CA LYS A 95 -3.36 17.52 7.29
C LYS A 95 -4.35 16.40 6.96
N TYR A 96 -3.81 15.22 6.67
CA TYR A 96 -4.56 13.99 6.44
C TYR A 96 -4.68 13.19 7.72
N SER A 97 -5.85 12.60 7.94
CA SER A 97 -6.05 11.58 8.97
C SER A 97 -5.46 10.27 8.48
N VAL A 98 -4.75 9.55 9.34
CA VAL A 98 -4.41 8.15 9.06
C VAL A 98 -5.58 7.32 9.53
N ILE A 99 -6.11 6.46 8.65
CA ILE A 99 -7.19 5.53 9.00
C ILE A 99 -6.86 4.10 8.55
N PRO A 100 -7.46 3.08 9.17
CA PRO A 100 -7.31 1.70 8.71
C PRO A 100 -7.84 1.54 7.29
N LEU A 101 -7.23 0.64 6.51
CA LEU A 101 -7.58 0.46 5.10
C LEU A 101 -9.08 0.18 4.88
N ASP A 102 -9.68 -0.68 5.70
CA ASP A 102 -11.10 -1.07 5.62
C ASP A 102 -12.09 0.06 5.92
N LYS A 103 -11.61 1.18 6.49
CA LYS A 103 -12.43 2.35 6.83
C LYS A 103 -12.41 3.47 5.81
N GLY A 104 -11.49 3.43 4.84
CA GLY A 104 -11.46 4.40 3.75
C GLY A 104 -12.15 3.89 2.49
N PRO A 105 -12.30 4.74 1.45
CA PRO A 105 -12.09 6.19 1.47
C PRO A 105 -13.16 6.96 2.26
N PHE A 106 -12.99 8.28 2.37
CA PHE A 106 -13.95 9.20 3.02
C PHE A 106 -15.37 9.11 2.44
N SER A 107 -15.51 8.94 1.12
CA SER A 107 -16.81 8.75 0.45
C SER A 107 -17.58 7.50 0.88
N GLY A 108 -16.90 6.51 1.46
CA GLY A 108 -17.55 5.31 2.00
C GLY A 108 -16.54 4.21 2.31
N PRO A 109 -16.67 3.51 3.46
CA PRO A 109 -15.71 2.48 3.85
C PRO A 109 -15.77 1.28 2.88
N MET A 110 -14.61 0.86 2.37
CA MET A 110 -14.49 -0.29 1.47
C MET A 110 -14.80 -1.62 2.16
N GLY A 111 -14.65 -1.71 3.48
CA GLY A 111 -14.88 -2.92 4.24
C GLY A 111 -13.73 -3.93 4.18
N ALA A 112 -13.78 -4.91 5.07
CA ALA A 112 -12.66 -5.80 5.36
C ALA A 112 -12.23 -6.66 4.16
N THR A 113 -13.17 -7.22 3.40
CA THR A 113 -12.84 -8.12 2.28
C THR A 113 -12.15 -7.38 1.13
N LYS A 114 -12.64 -6.19 0.76
CA LYS A 114 -11.99 -5.35 -0.26
C LYS A 114 -10.61 -4.88 0.19
N ALA A 115 -10.48 -4.47 1.47
CA ALA A 115 -9.20 -4.12 2.06
C ALA A 115 -8.20 -5.28 2.03
N ASP A 116 -8.67 -6.51 2.28
CA ASP A 116 -7.83 -7.71 2.23
C ASP A 116 -7.28 -7.97 0.81
N TYR A 117 -8.14 -7.86 -0.21
CA TYR A 117 -7.73 -7.97 -1.61
C TYR A 117 -6.78 -6.86 -2.06
N ILE A 118 -7.00 -5.62 -1.63
CA ILE A 118 -6.09 -4.50 -1.93
C ILE A 118 -4.72 -4.71 -1.27
N SER A 119 -4.71 -5.18 -0.02
CA SER A 119 -3.47 -5.53 0.69
C SER A 119 -2.70 -6.65 -0.01
N GLU A 120 -3.40 -7.67 -0.51
CA GLU A 120 -2.81 -8.76 -1.29
C GLU A 120 -2.30 -8.29 -2.67
N LEU A 121 -3.10 -7.48 -3.39
CA LEU A 121 -2.71 -6.89 -4.67
C LEU A 121 -1.38 -6.12 -4.50
N TRP A 122 -1.28 -5.32 -3.44
CA TRP A 122 -0.07 -4.60 -3.11
C TRP A 122 1.10 -5.54 -2.80
N GLY A 123 0.88 -6.53 -1.92
CA GLY A 123 1.92 -7.48 -1.54
C GLY A 123 2.45 -8.33 -2.70
N ARG A 124 1.63 -8.59 -3.72
CA ARG A 124 2.02 -9.36 -4.91
C ARG A 124 2.66 -8.53 -6.01
N PHE A 125 2.14 -7.32 -6.28
CA PHE A 125 2.42 -6.63 -7.55
C PHE A 125 2.99 -5.22 -7.42
N TYR A 126 2.93 -4.59 -6.24
CA TYR A 126 3.50 -3.25 -6.09
C TYR A 126 5.01 -3.25 -6.35
N ASP A 127 5.47 -2.25 -7.11
CA ASP A 127 6.89 -2.03 -7.38
C ASP A 127 7.27 -0.59 -7.00
N SER A 128 8.19 -0.46 -6.04
CA SER A 128 8.67 0.83 -5.55
C SER A 128 9.33 1.70 -6.63
N SER A 129 9.76 1.13 -7.76
CA SER A 129 10.32 1.88 -8.89
C SER A 129 9.29 2.75 -9.60
N TRP A 130 7.98 2.54 -9.35
CA TRP A 130 6.92 3.44 -9.84
C TRP A 130 6.90 4.78 -9.12
N ALA A 131 7.66 4.90 -8.03
CA ALA A 131 7.73 6.08 -7.17
C ALA A 131 9.17 6.53 -6.89
N SER A 132 10.14 6.11 -7.72
CA SER A 132 11.56 6.44 -7.50
C SER A 132 11.92 7.90 -7.83
N GLY A 133 11.02 8.63 -8.48
CA GLY A 133 11.30 9.94 -9.07
C GLY A 133 12.07 9.81 -10.40
N GLY A 134 11.97 10.85 -11.24
CA GLY A 134 12.65 10.90 -12.54
C GLY A 134 11.82 10.35 -13.70
N TYR A 135 12.50 9.83 -14.72
CA TYR A 135 11.87 9.27 -15.92
C TYR A 135 11.41 7.82 -15.67
N TYR A 136 10.19 7.51 -16.11
CA TYR A 136 9.62 6.17 -16.06
C TYR A 136 9.49 5.60 -17.48
N SER A 137 9.85 4.34 -17.64
CA SER A 137 9.63 3.61 -18.90
C SER A 137 8.15 3.38 -19.16
N ASP A 138 7.76 3.21 -20.42
CA ASP A 138 6.38 2.85 -20.81
C ASP A 138 5.89 1.64 -20.02
N LYS A 139 6.74 0.61 -19.87
CA LYS A 139 6.40 -0.57 -19.06
C LYS A 139 6.10 -0.26 -17.58
N GLN A 140 6.81 0.70 -16.98
CA GLN A 140 6.51 1.13 -15.60
C GLN A 140 5.20 1.90 -15.54
N ASN A 141 4.98 2.81 -16.50
CA ASN A 141 3.75 3.58 -16.63
C ASN A 141 2.53 2.66 -16.77
N THR A 142 2.56 1.73 -17.72
CA THR A 142 1.48 0.76 -17.96
C THR A 142 1.21 -0.09 -16.72
N LYS A 143 2.26 -0.56 -16.02
CA LYS A 143 2.10 -1.37 -14.81
C LYS A 143 1.50 -0.58 -13.66
N ALA A 144 1.93 0.66 -13.44
CA ALA A 144 1.38 1.51 -12.40
C ALA A 144 -0.09 1.89 -12.70
N ALA A 145 -0.43 2.14 -13.96
CA ALA A 145 -1.79 2.38 -14.42
C ALA A 145 -2.69 1.14 -14.25
N ALA A 146 -2.20 -0.04 -14.60
CA ALA A 146 -2.90 -1.32 -14.36
C ALA A 146 -3.13 -1.56 -12.86
N PHE A 147 -2.18 -1.19 -12.01
CA PHE A 147 -2.28 -1.31 -10.55
C PHE A 147 -3.36 -0.38 -10.00
N ALA A 148 -3.38 0.89 -10.45
CA ALA A 148 -4.41 1.85 -10.09
C ALA A 148 -5.81 1.40 -10.54
N ALA A 149 -5.94 0.91 -11.78
CA ALA A 149 -7.21 0.37 -12.29
C ALA A 149 -7.69 -0.84 -11.48
N ALA A 150 -6.80 -1.73 -11.06
CA ALA A 150 -7.15 -2.87 -10.20
C ALA A 150 -7.59 -2.44 -8.79
N ILE A 151 -7.01 -1.37 -8.23
CA ILE A 151 -7.50 -0.80 -6.96
C ILE A 151 -8.92 -0.27 -7.14
N TRP A 152 -9.18 0.47 -8.21
CA TRP A 152 -10.51 1.05 -8.45
C TRP A 152 -11.57 0.00 -8.75
N GLU A 153 -11.22 -1.05 -9.49
CA GLU A 153 -12.06 -2.25 -9.64
C GLU A 153 -12.48 -2.77 -8.26
N ILE A 154 -11.52 -3.17 -7.41
CA ILE A 154 -11.84 -3.74 -6.10
C ILE A 154 -12.68 -2.78 -5.26
N LEU A 155 -12.40 -1.47 -5.36
CA LEU A 155 -13.03 -0.46 -4.52
C LEU A 155 -14.47 -0.18 -4.92
N TYR A 156 -14.72 0.10 -6.19
CA TYR A 156 -16.01 0.60 -6.69
C TYR A 156 -16.97 -0.52 -7.07
N GLU A 157 -16.46 -1.68 -7.48
CA GLU A 157 -17.32 -2.80 -7.88
C GLU A 157 -17.88 -3.61 -6.72
N ASP A 158 -19.04 -4.23 -6.92
CA ASP A 158 -19.56 -5.26 -6.03
C ASP A 158 -18.56 -6.42 -5.89
N LEU A 159 -18.46 -7.01 -4.69
CA LEU A 159 -17.60 -8.17 -4.48
C LEU A 159 -18.09 -9.34 -5.34
N PRO A 160 -17.28 -9.84 -6.28
CA PRO A 160 -17.70 -10.95 -7.11
C PRO A 160 -17.70 -12.25 -6.31
N VAL A 161 -18.49 -13.21 -6.78
CA VAL A 161 -18.50 -14.59 -6.25
C VAL A 161 -17.16 -15.32 -6.40
N SER A 162 -16.27 -14.83 -7.28
CA SER A 162 -14.93 -15.35 -7.51
C SER A 162 -14.03 -14.27 -8.10
N PRO A 163 -12.72 -14.25 -7.76
CA PRO A 163 -11.74 -13.32 -8.34
C PRO A 163 -11.69 -13.36 -9.88
N LEU A 164 -11.99 -14.50 -10.51
CA LEU A 164 -12.04 -14.66 -11.97
C LEU A 164 -13.12 -13.80 -12.66
N LYS A 165 -14.01 -13.18 -11.89
CA LYS A 165 -15.10 -12.34 -12.39
C LYS A 165 -14.78 -10.85 -12.36
N TRP A 166 -13.71 -10.45 -11.68
CA TRP A 166 -13.20 -9.08 -11.80
C TRP A 166 -12.87 -8.76 -13.25
N ASN A 167 -13.30 -7.60 -13.74
CA ASN A 167 -13.02 -7.15 -15.08
C ASN A 167 -13.15 -5.63 -15.21
N VAL A 168 -12.02 -4.93 -15.31
CA VAL A 168 -11.96 -3.47 -15.49
C VAL A 168 -12.62 -2.94 -16.78
N LYS A 169 -13.09 -3.84 -17.66
CA LYS A 169 -13.83 -3.55 -18.90
C LYS A 169 -15.32 -3.82 -18.82
N ILE A 170 -15.85 -4.25 -17.68
CA ILE A 170 -17.27 -4.53 -17.51
C ILE A 170 -17.68 -4.04 -16.12
N ASP A 171 -18.60 -3.08 -16.07
CA ASP A 171 -19.26 -2.73 -14.81
C ASP A 171 -20.14 -3.92 -14.37
N GLY A 172 -19.76 -4.54 -13.26
CA GLY A 172 -20.40 -5.71 -12.68
C GLY A 172 -21.40 -5.37 -11.57
N THR A 173 -21.55 -4.09 -11.22
CA THR A 173 -22.27 -3.61 -10.05
C THR A 173 -23.75 -3.40 -10.37
N THR A 174 -24.60 -3.77 -9.41
CA THR A 174 -26.03 -3.46 -9.56
C THR A 174 -26.30 -2.01 -9.18
N GLY A 175 -26.52 -1.14 -10.16
CA GLY A 175 -26.91 0.26 -9.94
C GLY A 175 -25.83 1.24 -10.40
N THR A 176 -25.74 2.40 -9.75
CA THR A 176 -24.74 3.42 -10.06
C THR A 176 -23.58 3.31 -9.08
N GLY A 177 -22.36 3.08 -9.57
CA GLY A 177 -21.17 3.14 -8.72
C GLY A 177 -20.06 2.15 -9.02
N GLY A 178 -20.28 1.19 -9.93
CA GLY A 178 -19.25 0.25 -10.39
C GLY A 178 -18.09 0.91 -11.12
N PHE A 179 -17.19 0.11 -11.67
CA PHE A 179 -15.98 0.58 -12.33
C PHE A 179 -15.87 0.07 -13.76
N TYR A 180 -15.48 0.97 -14.64
CA TYR A 180 -15.12 0.64 -16.01
C TYR A 180 -14.02 1.61 -16.49
N THR A 181 -13.11 1.14 -17.33
CA THR A 181 -12.07 1.99 -17.93
C THR A 181 -11.81 1.67 -19.40
N ASN A 182 -11.43 2.68 -20.19
CA ASN A 182 -10.95 2.47 -21.55
C ASN A 182 -9.47 2.03 -21.63
N PHE A 183 -8.79 1.86 -20.49
CA PHE A 183 -7.39 1.47 -20.40
C PHE A 183 -6.97 0.34 -21.37
N GLY A 184 -5.93 0.59 -22.17
CA GLY A 184 -5.48 -0.32 -23.23
C GLY A 184 -5.03 -1.68 -22.71
N ASP A 185 -4.27 -1.70 -21.61
CA ASP A 185 -3.71 -2.92 -21.02
C ASP A 185 -4.55 -3.50 -19.88
N SER A 186 -5.88 -3.38 -19.99
CA SER A 186 -6.83 -4.01 -19.07
C SER A 186 -6.61 -5.50 -18.83
N SER A 187 -6.04 -6.22 -19.79
CA SER A 187 -5.65 -7.63 -19.63
C SER A 187 -4.63 -7.83 -18.51
N LEU A 188 -3.72 -6.89 -18.31
CA LEU A 188 -2.74 -6.93 -17.22
C LEU A 188 -3.42 -6.74 -15.86
N ALA A 189 -4.26 -5.72 -15.72
CA ALA A 189 -5.01 -5.47 -14.48
C ALA A 189 -5.90 -6.68 -14.12
N ASN A 190 -6.67 -7.19 -15.09
CA ASN A 190 -7.50 -8.38 -14.92
C ASN A 190 -6.68 -9.61 -14.55
N SER A 191 -5.51 -9.82 -15.16
CA SER A 191 -4.65 -10.95 -14.81
C SER A 191 -4.20 -10.92 -13.35
N TRP A 192 -3.94 -9.73 -12.78
CA TRP A 192 -3.59 -9.58 -11.38
C TRP A 192 -4.78 -9.82 -10.47
N LEU A 193 -5.93 -9.20 -10.78
CA LEU A 193 -7.19 -9.36 -10.05
C LEU A 193 -7.62 -10.83 -9.95
N HIS A 194 -7.43 -11.59 -11.03
CA HIS A 194 -7.79 -13.01 -11.09
C HIS A 194 -6.92 -13.91 -10.22
N THR A 195 -5.77 -13.42 -9.72
CA THR A 195 -4.91 -14.17 -8.79
C THR A 195 -5.18 -13.91 -7.31
N LEU A 196 -6.04 -12.93 -6.99
CA LEU A 196 -6.28 -12.53 -5.60
C LEU A 196 -7.15 -13.58 -4.91
N ASP A 197 -6.62 -14.32 -3.96
CA ASP A 197 -7.30 -15.45 -3.32
C ASP A 197 -7.51 -15.26 -1.81
N GLY A 198 -7.07 -14.12 -1.27
CA GLY A 198 -7.10 -13.79 0.15
C GLY A 198 -6.00 -14.49 0.97
N ALA A 199 -5.17 -15.34 0.35
CA ALA A 199 -4.12 -16.11 1.01
C ALA A 199 -2.69 -15.69 0.58
N GLY A 200 -2.56 -14.81 -0.41
CA GLY A 200 -1.29 -14.29 -0.88
C GLY A 200 -0.52 -13.41 0.13
N PRO A 201 0.71 -12.98 -0.22
CA PRO A 201 1.45 -12.00 0.56
C PRO A 201 0.66 -10.68 0.62
N LYS A 202 0.63 -10.09 1.81
CA LYS A 202 -0.15 -8.88 2.12
C LYS A 202 0.74 -7.77 2.61
N ALA A 203 0.51 -6.55 2.12
CA ALA A 203 1.18 -5.36 2.62
C ALA A 203 0.41 -4.76 3.80
N ASP A 204 1.12 -4.22 4.79
CA ASP A 204 0.48 -3.39 5.81
C ASP A 204 0.18 -2.00 5.23
N LEU A 205 -1.09 -1.63 5.15
CA LEU A 205 -1.56 -0.44 4.44
C LEU A 205 -2.38 0.47 5.35
N ARG A 206 -2.35 1.76 5.08
CA ARG A 206 -3.27 2.76 5.63
C ARG A 206 -3.87 3.60 4.52
N VAL A 207 -5.02 4.20 4.82
CA VAL A 207 -5.57 5.29 4.01
C VAL A 207 -5.19 6.61 4.68
N LEU A 208 -4.66 7.52 3.89
CA LEU A 208 -4.53 8.93 4.23
C LEU A 208 -5.80 9.62 3.75
N SER A 209 -6.64 10.05 4.69
CA SER A 209 -7.95 10.59 4.41
C SER A 209 -8.09 12.09 4.71
N HIS A 210 -8.73 12.84 3.80
CA HIS A 210 -8.99 14.27 3.99
C HIS A 210 -10.31 14.71 3.34
N ASN A 211 -11.19 15.35 4.10
CA ASN A 211 -12.43 15.90 3.54
C ASN A 211 -12.12 17.09 2.60
N GLY A 212 -12.40 16.93 1.31
CA GLY A 212 -12.20 17.94 0.27
C GLY A 212 -10.91 17.78 -0.56
N TYR A 213 -10.15 16.71 -0.34
CA TYR A 213 -9.07 16.27 -1.23
C TYR A 213 -9.14 14.75 -1.38
N GLN A 214 -8.51 14.23 -2.43
CA GLN A 214 -8.44 12.81 -2.71
C GLN A 214 -7.75 12.03 -1.58
N ASP A 215 -8.35 10.89 -1.25
CA ASP A 215 -7.80 9.91 -0.32
C ASP A 215 -6.75 9.00 -1.01
N TYR A 216 -5.75 8.58 -0.24
CA TYR A 216 -4.63 7.79 -0.76
C TYR A 216 -4.33 6.55 0.07
N ILE A 217 -4.09 5.41 -0.57
CA ILE A 217 -3.51 4.24 0.06
C ILE A 217 -2.00 4.37 0.07
N VAL A 218 -1.39 4.13 1.23
CA VAL A 218 0.05 4.11 1.43
C VAL A 218 0.49 2.86 2.19
N ALA A 219 1.63 2.29 1.81
CA ALA A 219 2.23 1.19 2.56
C ALA A 219 2.92 1.71 3.82
N VAL A 220 2.65 1.06 4.95
CA VAL A 220 3.40 1.26 6.18
C VAL A 220 4.82 0.72 5.95
N PRO A 221 5.88 1.51 6.17
CA PRO A 221 7.24 1.01 6.00
C PRO A 221 7.49 -0.14 6.97
N GLU A 222 7.91 -1.28 6.44
CA GLU A 222 8.31 -2.41 7.27
C GLU A 222 9.38 -1.96 8.27
N PRO A 223 9.22 -2.26 9.57
CA PRO A 223 10.27 -1.97 10.54
C PRO A 223 11.57 -2.61 10.08
N THR A 224 12.70 -1.96 10.34
CA THR A 224 14.07 -2.40 9.97
C THR A 224 14.49 -3.77 10.50
N THR A 225 13.58 -4.54 11.11
CA THR A 225 13.73 -5.92 11.58
C THR A 225 14.21 -6.93 10.52
N VAL A 226 14.13 -6.62 9.22
CA VAL A 226 14.82 -7.41 8.17
C VAL A 226 16.34 -7.46 8.40
N VAL A 227 16.92 -6.40 8.97
CA VAL A 227 18.34 -6.34 9.32
C VAL A 227 18.67 -7.30 10.48
N LEU A 228 17.76 -7.50 11.44
CA LEU A 228 17.94 -8.40 12.58
C LEU A 228 17.95 -9.88 12.19
N LEU A 229 17.13 -10.29 11.21
CA LEU A 229 17.18 -11.63 10.64
C LEU A 229 18.51 -11.90 9.91
N GLY A 230 19.06 -10.88 9.24
CA GLY A 230 20.41 -10.92 8.64
C GLY A 230 21.52 -11.13 9.67
N PHE A 231 21.49 -10.43 10.80
CA PHE A 231 22.49 -10.59 11.86
C PHE A 231 22.37 -11.92 12.63
N GLY A 232 21.16 -12.43 12.83
CA GLY A 232 20.93 -13.74 13.45
C GLY A 232 21.51 -14.91 12.63
N GLY A 233 21.43 -14.81 11.30
CA GLY A 233 22.05 -15.78 10.38
C GLY A 233 23.58 -15.75 10.42
N VAL A 234 24.18 -14.55 10.42
CA VAL A 234 25.65 -14.37 10.46
C VAL A 234 26.24 -14.86 11.79
N LEU A 235 25.59 -14.59 12.93
CA LEU A 235 26.05 -15.07 14.23
C LEU A 235 25.97 -16.60 14.36
N SER A 236 24.95 -17.22 13.76
CA SER A 236 24.78 -18.68 13.70
C SER A 236 25.87 -19.34 12.84
N LEU A 237 26.24 -18.73 11.71
CA LEU A 237 27.30 -19.20 10.83
C LEU A 237 28.69 -19.06 11.46
N LEU A 238 28.96 -17.95 12.15
CA LEU A 238 30.22 -17.73 12.88
C LEU A 238 30.39 -18.71 14.05
N ARG A 239 29.28 -19.11 14.70
CA ARG A 239 29.30 -20.12 15.77
C ARG A 239 29.60 -21.53 15.25
N ARG A 240 29.21 -21.86 14.00
CA ARG A 240 29.47 -23.16 13.38
C ARG A 240 30.96 -23.33 13.01
N ARG A 241 31.61 -22.28 12.50
CA ARG A 241 33.04 -22.31 12.12
C ARG A 241 34.00 -22.54 13.29
N ARG A 242 33.63 -22.18 14.52
CA ARG A 242 34.47 -22.43 15.71
C ARG A 242 34.43 -23.87 16.24
N ARG A 243 33.54 -24.74 15.72
CA ARG A 243 33.46 -26.15 16.14
C ARG A 243 34.23 -27.13 15.24
N THR A 244 34.71 -26.67 14.08
CA THR A 244 35.41 -27.51 13.08
C THR A 244 36.93 -27.36 13.09
N ILE A 245 37.51 -26.72 14.11
CA ILE A 245 38.96 -26.72 14.34
C ILE A 245 39.21 -27.55 15.60
N LYS A 246 39.47 -28.84 15.40
CA LYS A 246 40.13 -29.75 16.33
C LYS A 246 40.94 -30.74 15.50
#